data_AF-A0A0Q0B385-F1
#
_entry.id   AF-A0A0Q0B385-F1
#
_cell.length_a   1.000
_cell.length_b   1.000
_cell.length_c   1.000
_cell.angle_alpha   90.00
_cell.angle_beta   90.00
_cell.angle_gamma   90.00
#
_symmetry.space_group_name_H-M   'P 1'
#
loop_
_entity.id
_entity.type
_entity.pdbx_description
1 polymer ?
#
loop_
_entity_poly.entity_id
_entity_poly.type
_entity_poly.pdbx_seq_one_letter_code
_entity_poly.pdbx_strand_id
1 'polypeptide(L)'
;SQDKYREISSCSNCGDFQARRMQARWRNPETGKPELVHTLNGSGLAVGRTLVAVLENYQQADGSIRVPEVLKPYMGGLEVIG
;
A
#
# COMPACT_ATOMS: atom_id res chain seq x y z
N SER A 1 -0.30 -18.06 -10.92
CA SER A 1 0.12 -18.17 -12.33
C SER A 1 1.64 -18.09 -12.54
N GLN A 2 2.39 -17.31 -11.75
CA GLN A 2 3.82 -17.04 -12.01
C GLN A 2 4.84 -17.77 -11.12
N ASP A 3 4.36 -18.56 -10.16
CA ASP A 3 5.17 -19.37 -9.21
C ASP A 3 6.35 -18.63 -8.55
N LYS A 4 6.12 -17.37 -8.16
CA LYS A 4 7.11 -16.54 -7.47
C LYS A 4 6.44 -15.36 -6.78
N TYR A 5 7.13 -14.77 -5.82
CA TYR A 5 6.75 -13.47 -5.27
C TYR A 5 6.95 -12.35 -6.29
N ARG A 6 6.04 -11.38 -6.28
CA ARG A 6 6.12 -10.15 -7.07
C ARG A 6 5.97 -8.96 -6.13
N GLU A 7 6.73 -7.91 -6.38
CA GLU A 7 6.65 -6.66 -5.62
C GLU A 7 5.21 -6.10 -5.63
N ILE A 8 4.69 -5.76 -4.45
CA ILE A 8 3.37 -5.15 -4.26
C ILE A 8 3.41 -3.84 -3.46
N SER A 9 4.54 -3.57 -2.81
CA SER A 9 4.79 -2.37 -2.02
C SER A 9 6.26 -2.00 -2.03
N SER A 10 6.53 -0.72 -1.84
CA SER A 10 7.83 -0.18 -1.50
C SER A 10 7.62 0.85 -0.40
N CYS A 11 8.42 0.75 0.67
CA CYS A 11 8.37 1.63 1.84
C CYS A 11 9.77 2.15 2.10
N SER A 12 9.93 3.46 2.26
CA SER A 12 11.23 4.13 2.31
C SER A 12 11.25 5.27 3.32
N ASN A 13 12.39 5.41 3.99
CA ASN A 13 12.77 6.62 4.71
C ASN A 13 13.67 7.47 3.80
N CYS A 14 13.24 8.69 3.49
CA CYS A 14 13.99 9.60 2.63
C CYS A 14 14.88 10.57 3.42
N GLY A 15 14.87 10.48 4.76
CA GLY A 15 15.52 11.46 5.63
C GLY A 15 15.09 12.87 5.27
N ASP A 16 16.02 13.82 5.29
CA ASP A 16 15.77 15.20 4.92
C ASP A 16 15.87 15.49 3.41
N PHE A 17 16.10 14.48 2.56
CA PHE A 17 16.43 14.68 1.14
C PHE A 17 15.32 15.42 0.39
N GLN A 18 14.08 14.94 0.50
CA GLN A 18 12.93 15.59 -0.13
C GLN A 18 12.66 16.93 0.56
N ALA A 19 12.66 16.97 1.89
CA ALA A 19 12.43 18.20 2.66
C ALA A 19 13.37 19.34 2.26
N ARG A 20 14.66 19.05 1.99
CA ARG A 20 15.64 20.02 1.48
C ARG A 20 15.24 20.61 0.12
N ARG A 21 14.65 19.81 -0.77
CA ARG A 21 14.18 20.25 -2.10
C ARG A 21 12.92 21.11 -2.03
N MET A 22 12.01 20.84 -1.09
CA MET A 22 10.72 21.53 -0.94
C MET A 22 10.71 22.61 0.16
N GLN A 23 11.81 22.76 0.90
CA GLN A 23 11.92 23.65 2.06
C GLN A 23 10.87 23.37 3.15
N ALA A 24 10.47 22.10 3.30
CA ALA A 24 9.58 21.67 4.36
C ALA A 24 10.34 21.62 5.70
N ARG A 25 9.87 22.40 6.67
CA ARG A 25 10.53 22.61 7.95
C ARG A 25 9.55 22.49 9.10
N TRP A 26 10.09 22.18 10.27
CA TRP A 26 9.42 22.29 11.55
C TRP A 26 10.25 23.19 12.47
N ARG A 27 9.66 23.69 13.56
CA ARG A 27 10.40 24.48 14.54
C ARG A 27 10.87 23.58 15.68
N ASN A 28 12.17 23.40 15.80
CA ASN A 28 12.75 22.59 16.86
C ASN A 28 12.54 23.31 18.22
N PRO A 29 11.95 22.66 19.24
CA PRO A 29 11.66 23.27 20.54
C PRO A 29 12.92 23.50 21.39
N GLU A 30 13.99 22.73 21.17
CA GLU A 30 15.25 22.88 21.90
C GLU A 30 16.07 24.05 21.35
N THR A 31 16.11 24.22 20.02
CA THR A 31 16.93 25.27 19.37
C THR A 31 16.13 26.52 19.02
N GLY A 32 14.80 26.43 18.96
CA GLY A 32 13.90 27.47 18.46
C GLY A 32 13.99 27.71 16.94
N LYS A 33 14.88 27.01 16.23
CA LYS A 33 15.18 27.25 14.81
C LYS A 33 14.32 26.38 13.89
N PRO A 34 13.99 26.87 12.68
CA PRO A 34 13.41 26.02 11.65
C PRO A 34 14.42 24.98 11.14
N GLU A 35 14.11 23.69 11.33
CA GLU A 35 14.92 22.55 10.87
C GLU A 35 14.14 21.72 9.84
N LEU A 36 14.83 21.00 8.96
CA LEU A 36 14.17 20.17 7.94
C LEU A 36 13.44 19.00 8.61
N VAL A 37 12.24 18.68 8.11
CA VAL A 37 11.57 17.44 8.50
C VAL A 37 12.20 16.25 7.79
N HIS A 38 12.02 15.04 8.35
CA HIS A 38 12.24 13.81 7.59
C HIS A 38 10.96 13.39 6.87
N THR A 39 11.09 12.81 5.69
CA THR A 39 9.94 12.29 4.94
C THR A 39 10.02 10.78 4.77
N LEU A 40 8.85 10.14 4.80
CA LEU A 40 8.67 8.73 4.57
C LEU A 40 7.55 8.54 3.56
N ASN A 41 7.58 7.42 2.85
CA ASN A 41 6.48 6.99 2.00
C ASN A 41 6.40 5.47 2.00
N GLY A 42 5.20 4.96 1.70
CA GLY A 42 4.95 3.53 1.65
C GLY A 42 3.64 3.22 0.94
N SER A 43 3.67 2.28 0.00
CA SER A 43 2.45 1.77 -0.63
C SER A 43 1.70 0.85 0.32
N GLY A 44 0.40 1.06 0.52
CA GLY A 44 -0.44 0.23 1.40
C GLY A 44 -1.79 -0.15 0.80
N LEU A 45 -1.88 -0.75 -0.39
CA LEU A 45 -0.86 -1.32 -1.29
C LEU A 45 -1.11 -0.80 -2.72
N ALA A 46 -0.35 -1.27 -3.72
CA ALA A 46 -0.70 -1.02 -5.11
C ALA A 46 -1.99 -1.79 -5.50
N VAL A 47 -3.15 -1.13 -5.44
CA VAL A 47 -4.50 -1.75 -5.53
C VAL A 47 -4.67 -2.67 -6.74
N GLY A 48 -4.21 -2.26 -7.94
CA GLY A 48 -4.29 -3.12 -9.13
C GLY A 48 -3.46 -4.41 -9.01
N ARG A 49 -2.28 -4.36 -8.38
CA ARG A 49 -1.48 -5.56 -8.08
C ARG A 49 -2.13 -6.41 -6.99
N THR A 50 -2.77 -5.78 -6.01
CA THR A 50 -3.57 -6.48 -4.99
C THR A 50 -4.75 -7.22 -5.61
N LEU A 51 -5.45 -6.62 -6.58
CA LEU A 51 -6.53 -7.30 -7.30
C LEU A 51 -6.03 -8.55 -8.03
N VAL A 52 -4.92 -8.45 -8.77
CA VAL A 52 -4.29 -9.62 -9.42
C VAL A 52 -3.99 -10.72 -8.39
N ALA A 53 -3.43 -10.34 -7.23
CA ALA A 53 -3.15 -11.29 -6.16
C ALA A 53 -4.43 -11.93 -5.60
N VAL A 54 -5.52 -11.16 -5.40
CA VAL A 54 -6.82 -11.71 -4.94
C VAL A 54 -7.38 -12.69 -5.97
N LEU A 55 -7.46 -12.31 -7.24
CA LEU A 55 -8.00 -13.17 -8.30
C LEU A 55 -7.24 -14.50 -8.39
N GLU A 56 -5.91 -14.47 -8.40
CA GLU A 56 -5.13 -15.71 -8.53
C GLU A 56 -5.13 -16.58 -7.27
N ASN A 57 -5.11 -15.99 -6.07
CA ASN A 57 -5.00 -16.76 -4.82
C ASN A 57 -6.35 -17.21 -4.25
N TYR A 58 -7.46 -16.62 -4.71
CA TYR A 58 -8.80 -16.98 -4.28
C TYR A 58 -9.65 -17.64 -5.37
N GLN A 59 -9.03 -18.05 -6.49
CA GLN A 59 -9.70 -18.82 -7.52
C GLN A 59 -10.16 -20.20 -7.00
N GLN A 60 -11.31 -20.64 -7.50
CA GLN A 60 -11.88 -21.97 -7.24
C GLN A 60 -11.76 -22.84 -8.49
N ALA A 61 -12.02 -24.14 -8.34
CA ALA A 61 -11.86 -25.12 -9.43
C ALA A 61 -12.77 -24.84 -10.64
N ASP A 62 -13.91 -24.19 -10.44
CA ASP A 62 -14.88 -23.80 -11.48
C ASP A 62 -14.56 -22.44 -12.13
N GLY A 63 -13.47 -21.78 -11.71
CA GLY A 63 -13.06 -20.46 -12.19
C GLY A 63 -13.71 -19.27 -11.45
N SER A 64 -14.62 -19.53 -10.50
CA SER A 64 -15.15 -18.49 -9.63
C SER A 64 -14.10 -18.01 -8.62
N ILE A 65 -14.28 -16.80 -8.09
CA ILE A 65 -13.35 -16.18 -7.14
C ILE A 65 -14.05 -16.03 -5.79
N ARG A 66 -13.51 -16.67 -4.76
CA ARG A 66 -14.00 -16.47 -3.39
C ARG A 66 -13.63 -15.07 -2.91
N VAL A 67 -14.61 -14.31 -2.40
CA VAL A 67 -14.36 -12.98 -1.84
C VAL A 67 -13.61 -13.11 -0.52
N PRO A 68 -12.45 -12.45 -0.32
CA PRO A 68 -11.78 -12.42 0.98
C PRO A 68 -12.69 -11.85 2.07
N GLU A 69 -12.65 -12.44 3.27
CA GLU A 69 -13.57 -12.08 4.37
C GLU A 69 -13.60 -10.58 4.67
N VAL A 70 -12.43 -9.93 4.69
CA VAL A 70 -12.31 -8.48 4.95
C VAL A 70 -12.92 -7.59 3.86
N LEU A 71 -13.12 -8.14 2.65
CA LEU A 71 -13.74 -7.42 1.53
C LEU A 71 -15.26 -7.61 1.48
N LYS A 72 -15.83 -8.68 2.08
CA LYS A 72 -17.26 -8.99 2.02
C LYS A 72 -18.20 -7.82 2.39
N PRO A 73 -17.93 -7.01 3.44
CA PRO A 73 -18.79 -5.86 3.76
C PRO A 73 -18.91 -4.81 2.65
N TYR A 74 -17.93 -4.76 1.74
CA TYR A 74 -17.87 -3.81 0.63
C TYR A 74 -18.47 -4.38 -0.67
N MET A 75 -18.89 -5.63 -0.67
CA MET A 75 -19.26 -6.38 -1.88
C MET A 75 -20.78 -6.57 -2.05
N GLY A 76 -21.61 -5.86 -1.28
CA GLY A 76 -23.07 -5.87 -1.43
C GLY A 76 -23.72 -7.23 -1.18
N GLY A 77 -23.15 -8.03 -0.26
CA GLY A 77 -23.62 -9.39 0.05
C GLY A 77 -23.02 -10.50 -0.82
N LEU A 78 -22.16 -10.16 -1.79
CA LEU A 78 -21.44 -11.17 -2.57
C LEU A 78 -20.36 -11.86 -1.74
N GLU A 79 -20.37 -13.20 -1.76
CA GLU A 79 -19.32 -14.04 -1.19
C GLU A 79 -18.43 -14.70 -2.25
N VAL A 80 -18.91 -14.76 -3.50
CA VAL A 80 -18.22 -15.35 -4.65
C VAL A 80 -18.49 -14.47 -5.87
N ILE A 81 -17.48 -14.29 -6.74
CA ILE A 81 -17.57 -13.60 -8.03
C ILE A 81 -17.41 -14.65 -9.13
N GLY A 82 -18.42 -14.87 -9.96
CA GLY A 82 -18.40 -15.86 -11.05
C GLY A 82 -19.75 -16.54 -11.20
#